data_AF-A0A9J6QXA6-F1
#
_entry.id   AF-A0A9J6QXA6-F1
#
_cell.length_a   1.000
_cell.length_b   1.000
_cell.length_c   1.000
_cell.angle_alpha   90.00
_cell.angle_beta   90.00
_cell.angle_gamma   90.00
#
_symmetry.space_group_name_H-M   'P 1'
#
loop_
_entity.id
_entity.type
_entity.pdbx_description
1 polymer ?
#
loop_
_entity_poly.entity_id
_entity_poly.type
_entity_poly.pdbx_seq_one_letter_code
_entity_poly.pdbx_strand_id
1 'polypeptide(L)' 'MKPANSNTKGNKIKSYLKQTENPYCFLSGKTKVTMRFSDTSQTIESKLRQYFITMNHR' A
#
# COMPACT_ATOMS: atom_id res chain seq x y z
N MET A 1 4.08 -17.85 32.71
CA MET A 1 4.87 -18.62 31.73
C MET A 1 4.39 -18.29 30.32
N LYS A 2 5.31 -17.91 29.43
CA LYS A 2 5.34 -17.77 27.93
C LYS A 2 4.05 -17.36 27.16
N PRO A 3 4.08 -16.33 26.30
CA PRO A 3 2.96 -16.06 25.38
C PRO A 3 2.86 -17.20 24.37
N ALA A 4 1.64 -17.69 24.15
CA ALA A 4 1.34 -18.74 23.19
C ALA A 4 1.55 -18.24 21.75
N ASN A 5 2.79 -18.32 21.27
CA ASN A 5 3.08 -18.43 19.84
C ASN A 5 2.53 -19.79 19.37
N SER A 6 1.23 -19.85 19.06
CA SER A 6 0.63 -20.99 18.39
C SER A 6 0.93 -20.89 16.89
N ASN A 7 2.12 -21.36 16.54
CA ASN A 7 2.69 -21.44 15.20
C ASN A 7 1.98 -22.47 14.29
N THR A 8 0.67 -22.69 14.49
CA THR A 8 -0.14 -23.61 13.69
C THR A 8 -0.27 -23.03 12.28
N LYS A 9 -0.14 -23.86 11.23
CA LYS A 9 -0.20 -23.42 9.82
C LYS A 9 -1.39 -22.50 9.53
N GLY A 10 -2.55 -22.77 10.15
CA GLY A 10 -3.75 -21.94 10.02
C GLY A 10 -3.61 -20.52 10.59
N ASN A 11 -2.87 -20.32 11.68
CA ASN A 11 -2.64 -18.98 12.24
C ASN A 11 -1.69 -18.17 11.36
N LYS A 12 -0.66 -18.81 10.80
CA LYS A 12 0.24 -18.17 9.83
C LYS A 12 -0.50 -17.71 8.58
N ILE A 13 -1.40 -18.55 8.04
CA ILE A 13 -2.22 -18.23 6.87
C ILE A 13 -3.19 -17.08 7.18
N LYS A 14 -3.84 -17.07 8.34
CA LYS A 14 -4.71 -15.96 8.76
C LYS A 14 -3.94 -14.65 8.93
N SER A 15 -2.75 -14.69 9.53
CA SER A 15 -1.88 -13.52 9.67
C SER A 15 -1.38 -13.02 8.31
N TYR A 16 -1.01 -13.93 7.40
CA TYR A 16 -0.62 -13.59 6.03
C TYR A 16 -1.79 -12.96 5.27
N LEU A 17 -2.97 -13.59 5.27
CA LEU A 17 -4.17 -13.06 4.62
C LEU A 17 -4.52 -11.66 5.13
N LYS A 18 -4.48 -11.45 6.46
CA LYS A 18 -4.68 -10.15 7.11
C LYS A 18 -3.61 -9.12 6.73
N GLN A 19 -2.36 -9.54 6.54
CA GLN A 19 -1.29 -8.68 6.03
C GLN A 19 -1.49 -8.34 4.53
N THR A 20 -2.12 -9.24 3.76
CA THR A 20 -2.32 -9.10 2.31
C THR A 20 -3.64 -8.45 1.89
N GLU A 21 -4.52 -8.04 2.81
CA GLU A 21 -5.87 -7.52 2.48
C GLU A 21 -5.87 -6.32 1.51
N ASN A 22 -4.72 -5.65 1.32
CA ASN A 22 -4.47 -4.87 0.11
C ASN A 22 -2.95 -4.77 -0.15
N PRO A 23 -2.38 -5.48 -1.16
CA PRO A 23 -0.94 -5.44 -1.45
C PRO A 23 -0.45 -4.06 -1.91
N TYR A 24 -1.38 -3.13 -2.12
CA TYR A 24 -1.12 -1.75 -2.49
C TYR A 24 -1.16 -0.78 -1.31
N CYS A 25 -1.37 -1.27 -0.08
CA CYS A 25 -1.32 -0.46 1.14
C CYS A 25 -0.02 -0.71 1.91
N PHE A 26 0.79 0.33 2.11
CA PHE A 26 2.01 0.26 2.92
C PHE A 26 2.21 1.54 3.73
N LEU A 27 3.08 1.46 4.75
CA LEU A 27 3.47 2.61 5.55
C LEU A 27 4.79 3.19 5.01
N SER A 28 4.81 4.48 4.75
CA SER A 28 6.03 5.25 4.52
C SER A 28 6.27 6.14 5.74
N GLY A 29 7.13 5.68 6.67
CA GLY A 29 7.28 6.29 7.99
C GLY A 29 5.97 6.23 8.79
N LYS A 30 5.40 7.42 9.09
CA LYS A 30 4.09 7.55 9.78
C LYS A 30 2.91 7.72 8.81
N THR A 31 3.16 7.82 7.51
CA THR A 31 2.14 8.10 6.50
C THR A 31 1.64 6.80 5.87
N LYS A 32 0.32 6.61 5.86
CA LYS A 32 -0.33 5.50 5.16
C LYS A 32 -0.42 5.80 3.67
N VAL A 33 0.23 4.98 2.86
CA VAL A 33 0.20 5.05 1.39
C VAL A 33 -0.71 3.95 0.88
N THR A 34 -1.59 4.30 -0.05
CA THR A 34 -2.50 3.36 -0.72
C THR A 34 -2.42 3.58 -2.22
N MET A 35 -1.92 2.58 -2.94
CA MET A 35 -1.98 2.52 -4.40
C MET A 35 -3.36 2.01 -4.81
N ARG A 36 -3.93 2.62 -5.85
CA ARG A 36 -5.19 2.19 -6.47
C ARG A 36 -5.00 2.19 -7.97
N PHE A 37 -5.54 1.18 -8.63
CA PHE A 37 -5.71 1.26 -10.08
C PHE A 37 -6.88 2.18 -10.38
N SER A 38 -6.73 2.96 -11.44
CA SER A 38 -7.71 3.93 -11.91
C SER A 38 -8.01 3.55 -13.34
N ASP A 39 -9.29 3.39 -13.70
CA ASP A 39 -9.73 3.06 -15.07
C ASP A 39 -9.55 4.24 -16.05
N THR A 40 -8.74 5.22 -15.68
CA THR A 40 -8.39 6.36 -16.52
C THR A 40 -7.30 5.98 -17.49
N SER A 41 -7.41 6.41 -18.74
CA SER A 41 -6.34 6.28 -19.76
C SER A 41 -5.05 7.05 -19.42
N GLN A 42 -5.08 7.90 -18.39
CA GLN A 42 -3.92 8.65 -17.94
C GLN A 42 -2.95 7.78 -17.15
N THR A 43 -1.72 7.67 -17.64
CA THR A 43 -0.63 6.97 -16.95
C THR A 43 -0.15 7.77 -15.73
N ILE A 44 0.55 7.08 -14.82
CA ILE A 44 1.18 7.73 -13.67
C ILE A 44 2.21 8.79 -14.11
N GLU A 45 2.91 8.54 -15.22
CA GLU A 45 3.89 9.48 -15.80
C GLU A 45 3.23 10.78 -16.24
N SER A 46 2.08 10.71 -16.94
CA SER A 46 1.33 11.90 -17.34
C SER A 46 0.89 12.71 -16.14
N LYS A 47 0.41 12.06 -15.07
CA LYS A 47 0.01 12.73 -13.83
C LYS A 47 1.19 13.39 -13.11
N LEU A 48 2.34 12.73 -13.06
CA LEU A 48 3.56 13.29 -12.46
C LEU A 48 4.06 14.52 -13.23
N ARG A 49 4.12 14.44 -14.57
CA ARG A 49 4.48 15.60 -15.41
C ARG A 49 3.56 16.78 -15.15
N GLN A 50 2.25 16.56 -15.14
CA GLN A 50 1.27 17.61 -14.85
C GLN A 50 1.48 18.24 -13.47
N TYR A 51 1.72 17.41 -12.44
CA TYR A 51 2.00 17.89 -11.09
C TYR A 51 3.23 18.79 -11.03
N PHE A 52 4.36 18.37 -11.61
CA PHE A 52 5.60 19.16 -11.61
C PHE A 52 5.47 20.45 -12.42
N ILE A 53 4.78 20.44 -13.56
CA ILE A 53 4.45 21.65 -14.30
C ILE A 53 3.66 22.61 -13.40
N THR A 54 2.63 22.12 -12.72
CA THR A 54 1.78 22.94 -11.85
C THR A 54 2.57 23.51 -10.65
N MET A 55 3.54 22.78 -10.12
CA MET A 55 4.40 23.26 -9.03
C MET A 55 5.37 24.35 -9.48
N ASN A 56 5.87 24.31 -10.72
CA ASN A 56 6.80 25.32 -11.25
C ASN A 56 6.12 26.65 -11.65
N HIS A 57 4.78 26.71 -11.61
CA HIS A 57 3.99 27.92 -11.86
C HIS A 57 3.44 28.58 -10.58
N ARG A 58 3.90 28.15 -9.40
CA ARG A 58 3.65 28.80 -8.10
C ARG A 58 4.89 29.53 -7.61
#